data_AF-A0A953P0Q0-F1
#
_entry.id   AF-A0A953P0Q0-F1
#
_cell.length_a   1.000
_cell.length_b   1.000
_cell.length_c   1.000
_cell.angle_alpha   90.00
_cell.angle_beta   90.00
_cell.angle_gamma   90.00
#
_symmetry.space_group_name_H-M   'P 1'
#
loop_
_entity.id
_entity.type
_entity.pdbx_description
1 polymer ?
#
loop_
_entity_poly.entity_id
_entity_poly.type
_entity_poly.pdbx_seq_one_letter_code
_entity_poly.pdbx_strand_id
1 'polypeptide(L)' 'MQLKIWRSMTGEQRVQIALDMSEFARALAKTRIRREHPEWTEKQVMFELFRLAFLPQPLPAWVR' A
#
# COMPACT_ATOMS: atom_id res chain seq x y z
N MET A 1 13.54 8.93 18.77
CA MET A 1 12.30 8.73 19.56
C MET A 1 11.48 7.56 19.04
N GLN A 2 11.06 7.57 17.76
CA GLN A 2 10.24 6.51 17.15
C GLN A 2 10.84 5.09 17.23
N LEU A 3 12.14 4.92 16.98
CA LEU A 3 12.80 3.60 17.09
C LEU A 3 12.75 3.01 18.51
N LYS A 4 12.79 3.84 19.55
CA LYS A 4 12.69 3.37 20.94
C LYS A 4 11.27 2.85 21.22
N ILE A 5 10.26 3.59 20.75
CA ILE A 5 8.84 3.22 20.84
C ILE A 5 8.57 1.91 20.08
N TRP A 6 9.09 1.78 18.86
CA TRP A 6 8.93 0.56 18.07
C TRP A 6 9.58 -0.66 18.74
N ARG A 7 10.78 -0.48 19.32
CA ARG A 7 11.47 -1.55 20.07
C ARG A 7 10.73 -1.97 21.34
N SER A 8 10.00 -1.07 21.99
CA SER A 8 9.19 -1.40 23.17
C SER A 8 7.83 -2.03 22.85
N MET A 9 7.41 -2.06 21.58
CA MET A 9 6.15 -2.67 21.18
C MET A 9 6.20 -4.20 21.16
N THR A 10 5.08 -4.82 21.50
CA THR A 10 4.85 -6.26 21.31
C THR A 10 4.74 -6.61 19.82
N GLY A 11 4.74 -7.91 19.50
CA GLY A 11 4.56 -8.37 18.12
C GLY A 11 3.23 -7.92 17.52
N GLU A 12 2.15 -8.04 18.28
CA GLU A 12 0.79 -7.67 17.89
C GLU A 12 0.69 -6.18 17.58
N GLN A 13 1.27 -5.32 18.42
CA GLN A 13 1.31 -3.88 18.21
C GLN A 13 2.07 -3.51 16.93
N ARG A 14 3.17 -4.20 16.63
CA ARG A 14 3.92 -3.98 15.40
C ARG A 14 3.12 -4.40 14.17
N VAL A 15 2.40 -5.51 14.23
CA VAL A 15 1.54 -5.98 13.14
C VAL A 15 0.39 -4.99 12.91
N GLN A 16 -0.24 -4.50 13.98
CA GLN A 16 -1.31 -3.51 13.85
C GLN A 16 -0.82 -2.24 13.15
N ILE A 17 0.33 -1.69 13.58
CA ILE A 17 0.90 -0.50 12.93
C ILE A 17 1.27 -0.78 11.48
N ALA A 18 1.83 -1.95 11.19
CA ALA A 18 2.15 -2.33 9.81
C ALA A 18 0.89 -2.38 8.94
N LEU A 19 -0.22 -2.92 9.47
CA LEU A 19 -1.51 -2.95 8.79
C LEU A 19 -2.03 -1.54 8.54
N ASP A 20 -2.08 -0.70 9.58
CA ASP A 20 -2.56 0.69 9.50
C ASP A 20 -1.76 1.50 8.47
N MET A 21 -0.43 1.39 8.50
CA MET A 21 0.45 2.05 7.54
C MET A 21 0.21 1.54 6.11
N SER A 22 -0.02 0.24 5.95
CA SER A 22 -0.28 -0.38 4.66
C SER A 22 -1.61 0.11 4.07
N GLU A 23 -2.66 0.20 4.89
CA GLU A 23 -3.96 0.72 4.50
C GLU A 23 -3.89 2.19 4.11
N PHE A 24 -3.23 3.00 4.94
CA PHE A 24 -3.05 4.42 4.68
C PHE A 24 -2.28 4.67 3.38
N ALA A 25 -1.15 3.97 3.18
CA ALA A 25 -0.36 4.09 1.96
C ALA A 25 -1.17 3.72 0.70
N ARG A 26 -1.95 2.64 0.75
CA ARG A 26 -2.85 2.24 -0.35
C ARG A 26 -3.94 3.27 -0.60
N ALA A 27 -4.53 3.84 0.44
CA ALA A 27 -5.55 4.87 0.30
C ALA A 27 -4.99 6.11 -0.41
N LEU A 28 -3.81 6.59 0.04
CA LEU A 28 -3.13 7.73 -0.56
C LEU A 28 -2.77 7.47 -2.03
N ALA A 29 -2.21 6.30 -2.34
CA ALA A 29 -1.87 5.93 -3.70
C ALA A 29 -3.11 5.88 -4.62
N LYS A 30 -4.20 5.25 -4.18
CA LYS A 30 -5.46 5.21 -4.96
C LYS A 30 -6.03 6.60 -5.20
N THR A 31 -6.00 7.48 -4.20
CA THR A 31 -6.45 8.88 -4.36
C THR A 31 -5.63 9.61 -5.41
N ARG A 32 -4.30 9.43 -5.39
CA ARG A 32 -3.43 9.99 -6.43
C ARG A 32 -3.76 9.44 -7.82
N ILE A 33 -3.87 8.11 -7.97
CA ILE A 33 -4.16 7.46 -9.26
C ILE A 33 -5.49 7.95 -9.83
N ARG A 34 -6.55 8.03 -9.02
CA ARG A 34 -7.86 8.55 -9.46
C ARG A 34 -7.80 10.00 -9.91
N ARG A 35 -6.95 10.82 -9.27
CA ARG A 35 -6.74 12.21 -9.67
C ARG A 35 -5.97 12.31 -10.99
N GLU A 36 -4.99 11.45 -11.22
CA GLU A 36 -4.20 11.40 -12.45
C GLU A 36 -4.98 10.78 -13.62
N HIS A 37 -5.94 9.88 -13.33
CA HIS A 37 -6.76 9.17 -14.30
C HIS A 37 -8.26 9.15 -13.88
N PRO A 38 -8.99 10.26 -14.00
CA PRO A 38 -10.37 10.36 -13.54
C PRO A 38 -11.36 9.42 -14.26
N GLU A 39 -11.03 9.02 -15.48
CA GLU A 39 -11.84 8.13 -16.33
C GLU A 39 -11.64 6.64 -16.02
N TRP A 40 -10.66 6.29 -15.20
CA TRP A 40 -10.36 4.90 -14.88
C TRP A 40 -11.39 4.29 -13.95
N THR A 41 -11.76 3.05 -14.26
CA THR A 41 -12.56 2.20 -13.37
C THR A 41 -11.75 1.83 -12.13
N GLU A 42 -12.43 1.49 -11.03
CA GLU A 42 -11.78 1.00 -9.81
C GLU A 42 -10.87 -0.21 -10.05
N LYS A 43 -11.21 -1.07 -11.03
CA LYS A 43 -10.37 -2.20 -11.45
C LYS A 43 -9.03 -1.71 -12.01
N GLN A 44 -9.03 -0.69 -12.87
CA GLN A 44 -7.81 -0.11 -13.42
C GLN A 44 -6.96 0.58 -12.34
N VAL A 45 -7.60 1.31 -11.42
CA VAL A 45 -6.92 1.91 -10.26
C VAL A 45 -6.22 0.85 -9.40
N MET A 46 -6.89 -0.28 -9.16
CA MET A 46 -6.32 -1.40 -8.39
C MET A 46 -5.13 -2.07 -9.11
N PHE A 47 -5.23 -2.27 -10.43
CA PHE A 47 -4.10 -2.81 -11.20
C PHE A 47 -2.89 -1.89 -11.19
N GLU A 48 -3.10 -0.58 -11.30
CA GLU A 48 -2.01 0.38 -11.23
C GLU A 48 -1.40 0.43 -9.82
N LEU A 49 -2.22 0.38 -8.77
CA LEU A 49 -1.72 0.24 -7.41
C LEU A 49 -0.83 -1.00 -7.26
N PHE A 50 -1.25 -2.16 -7.80
CA PHE A 50 -0.42 -3.36 -7.78
C PHE A 50 0.87 -3.15 -8.57
N ARG A 51 0.80 -2.60 -9.78
CA ARG A 51 1.99 -2.33 -10.60
C ARG A 51 3.02 -1.51 -9.81
N LEU A 52 2.57 -0.41 -9.17
CA LEU A 52 3.42 0.46 -8.36
C LEU A 52 3.99 -0.25 -7.13
N ALA A 53 3.22 -1.11 -6.46
CA ALA A 53 3.64 -1.82 -5.25
C ALA A 53 4.77 -2.83 -5.51
N PHE A 54 4.90 -3.33 -6.74
CA PHE A 54 5.92 -4.31 -7.10
C PHE A 54 7.08 -3.72 -7.91
N LEU A 55 7.08 -2.43 -8.26
CA LEU A 55 8.20 -1.82 -9.00
C LEU A 55 9.53 -1.95 -8.23
N PRO A 56 10.65 -2.19 -8.93
CA PRO A 56 10.78 -2.38 -10.39
C PRO A 56 10.49 -3.81 -10.88
N GLN A 57 10.16 -4.74 -9.98
CA GLN A 57 9.86 -6.13 -10.31
C GLN A 57 8.51 -6.26 -11.04
N PRO A 58 8.31 -7.31 -11.85
CA PRO A 58 7.02 -7.59 -12.44
C PRO A 58 6.00 -8.01 -11.37
N LEU A 59 4.71 -7.85 -11.70
CA LEU A 59 3.63 -8.43 -10.89
C LEU A 59 3.83 -9.94 -10.73
N PRO A 60 3.66 -10.50 -9.52
CA PRO A 60 3.72 -11.93 -9.31
C PRO A 60 2.67 -12.66 -10.17
N ALA A 61 2.99 -13.87 -10.62
CA ALA A 61 2.12 -14.65 -11.50
C ALA A 61 0.72 -14.93 -10.90
N TRP A 62 0.61 -14.97 -9.57
CA TRP A 62 -0.65 -15.19 -8.86
C TRP A 62 -1.55 -13.95 -8.74
N VAL A 63 -1.08 -12.78 -9.17
CA VAL A 63 -1.84 -11.50 -9.16
C VAL A 63 -2.56 -11.23 -10.49
N ARG A 64 -2.26 -12.00 -11.55
CA ARG A 64 -2.82 -11.81 -12.90
C ARG A 64 -4.28 -12.24 -13.02
#